data_AF-A0A368KXS1-F1
#
_entry.id   AF-A0A368KXS1-F1
#
_cell.length_a   1.000
_cell.length_b   1.000
_cell.length_c   1.000
_cell.angle_alpha   90.00
_cell.angle_beta   90.00
_cell.angle_gamma   90.00
#
_symmetry.space_group_name_H-M   'P 1'
#
loop_
_entity.id
_entity.type
_entity.pdbx_description
1 polymer ?
#
loop_
_entity_poly.entity_id
_entity_poly.type
_entity_poly.pdbx_seq_one_letter_code
_entity_poly.pdbx_strand_id
1 'polypeptide(L)'
;MDYASILARYIGREVYVSTFGHVRLRGELAAIYKDCVRLVNASTSQETEDTPWSNSWNEDEDGVSYTDGSEALVHFHHIVAIRCADDELLDMPILPETAQQLPSESIEAPPPEEATTSEPWEPFLEIDRLTLEMGSGLLGLVHPDSSELMQRMSAIRCHLVDTLGVVVPRLRLRDALDLEEQEYRILIDQCEVARGKLGPGQHIALDMGTSSGTLQGVRGVDPTFGGPGIWITGDRQQEAEQLGYLVIDPSMLVVTHMQETLRRHAHEILTLSDVRDMLERLRESSPSEFEEIRASPMTGSLLHAVLKRLLEEGVSIKNFSRIVEVLALHGHRNQEIEMLVALVRVRLGRQLIQRYLEANGKVQAIGLDRDLEVLLQQLTEEEATRQTRNWVERMVDVLRETFQRLEDQQRPVAMVVSSSLRNRLWQILMPHFPQISVLSLAEVPRNTEIYWQAILSAEEVGALEPPLKRGQHPAVAKDGTYRPTGKIVEHLADELPPRRPR
;
A
#
# COMPACT_ATOMS: atom_id res chain seq x y z
N MET A 1 -5.61 5.92 24.85
CA MET A 1 -5.97 6.88 25.91
C MET A 1 -7.42 7.25 25.71
N ASP A 2 -8.23 7.19 26.76
CA ASP A 2 -9.66 7.48 26.68
C ASP A 2 -9.89 9.00 26.76
N TYR A 3 -9.98 9.66 25.60
CA TYR A 3 -10.16 11.10 25.48
C TYR A 3 -11.43 11.59 26.18
N ALA A 4 -12.47 10.74 26.28
CA ALA A 4 -13.71 11.05 26.99
C ALA A 4 -13.47 11.27 28.49
N SER A 5 -12.58 10.48 29.10
CA SER A 5 -12.23 10.59 30.53
C SER A 5 -11.47 11.89 30.86
N ILE A 6 -10.66 12.39 29.92
CA ILE A 6 -9.89 13.64 30.09
C ILE A 6 -10.80 14.86 29.91
N LEU A 7 -11.62 14.84 28.85
CA LEU A 7 -12.51 15.95 28.51
C LEU A 7 -13.67 16.11 29.49
N ALA A 8 -14.10 15.05 30.19
CA ALA A 8 -15.17 15.09 31.18
C ALA A 8 -14.92 16.12 32.31
N ARG A 9 -13.65 16.46 32.57
CA ARG A 9 -13.26 17.47 33.57
C ARG A 9 -13.53 18.91 33.15
N TYR A 10 -13.81 19.13 31.87
CA TYR A 10 -13.97 20.45 31.27
C TYR A 10 -15.44 20.75 30.90
N ILE A 11 -16.39 19.91 31.30
CA ILE A 11 -17.83 20.16 31.09
C ILE A 11 -18.23 21.46 31.80
N GLY A 12 -18.87 22.38 31.07
CA GLY A 12 -19.24 23.72 31.52
C GLY A 12 -18.18 24.81 31.30
N ARG A 13 -17.09 24.51 30.56
CA ARG A 13 -16.04 25.50 30.23
C ARG A 13 -16.05 25.85 28.74
N GLU A 14 -15.59 27.06 28.42
CA GLU A 14 -15.34 27.47 27.02
C GLU A 14 -14.14 26.72 26.44
N VAL A 15 -14.36 26.15 25.26
CA VAL A 15 -13.35 25.42 24.50
C VAL A 15 -13.29 25.86 23.04
N TYR A 16 -12.08 25.83 22.48
CA TYR A 16 -11.79 26.01 21.07
C TYR A 16 -11.51 24.65 20.45
N VAL A 17 -12.33 24.23 19.48
CA VAL A 17 -12.21 22.97 18.76
C VAL A 17 -11.75 23.26 17.33
N SER A 18 -10.58 22.73 16.96
CA SER A 18 -10.07 22.78 15.59
C SER A 18 -10.44 21.50 14.85
N THR A 19 -11.07 21.62 13.69
CA THR A 19 -11.50 20.46 12.88
C THR A 19 -10.70 20.32 11.59
N PHE A 20 -10.76 19.14 10.97
CA PHE A 20 -10.21 18.91 9.62
C PHE A 20 -10.89 19.86 8.63
N GLY A 21 -10.10 20.76 8.01
CA GLY A 21 -10.60 21.82 7.13
C GLY A 21 -10.43 23.26 7.65
N HIS A 22 -9.60 23.49 8.68
CA HIS A 22 -9.28 24.82 9.26
C HIS A 22 -10.47 25.57 9.88
N VAL A 23 -11.60 24.89 10.13
CA VAL A 23 -12.74 25.47 10.84
C VAL A 23 -12.46 25.42 12.34
N ARG A 24 -12.32 26.60 12.96
CA ARG A 24 -12.21 26.76 14.42
C ARG A 24 -13.58 27.07 15.00
N LEU A 25 -14.05 26.19 15.88
CA LEU A 25 -15.29 26.34 16.62
C LEU A 25 -14.97 26.81 18.04
N ARG A 26 -15.63 27.85 18.53
CA ARG A 26 -15.60 28.28 19.94
C ARG A 26 -16.97 28.01 20.55
N GLY A 27 -17.04 27.34 21.69
CA GLY A 27 -18.30 27.14 22.41
C GLY A 27 -18.08 26.52 23.79
N GLU A 28 -19.15 26.40 24.57
CA GLU A 28 -19.10 25.80 25.91
C GLU A 28 -19.33 24.28 25.83
N LEU A 29 -18.49 23.51 26.52
CA LEU A 29 -18.55 22.05 26.52
C LEU A 29 -19.72 21.53 27.37
N ALA A 30 -20.84 21.16 26.74
CA ALA A 30 -22.05 20.77 27.47
C ALA A 30 -22.14 19.27 27.80
N ALA A 31 -21.65 18.40 26.92
CA ALA A 31 -21.68 16.95 27.13
C ALA A 31 -20.64 16.22 26.27
N ILE A 32 -20.22 15.04 26.71
CA ILE A 32 -19.34 14.15 25.95
C ILE A 32 -20.03 12.80 25.81
N TYR A 33 -20.20 12.35 24.59
CA TYR A 33 -20.73 11.05 24.23
C TYR A 33 -19.59 10.12 23.79
N LYS A 34 -19.90 8.85 23.56
CA LYS A 34 -18.93 7.82 23.18
C LYS A 34 -18.05 8.22 21.98
N ASP A 35 -18.66 8.88 20.98
CA ASP A 35 -18.02 9.16 19.69
C ASP A 35 -18.01 10.66 19.31
N CYS A 36 -18.56 11.55 20.15
CA CYS A 36 -18.64 12.98 19.87
C CYS A 36 -18.74 13.85 21.12
N VAL A 37 -18.50 15.14 20.91
CA VAL A 37 -18.60 16.21 21.90
C VAL A 37 -19.73 17.15 21.53
N ARG A 38 -20.52 17.59 22.52
CA ARG A 38 -21.58 18.58 22.35
C ARG A 38 -21.13 19.93 22.88
N LEU A 39 -21.11 20.92 22.00
CA LEU A 39 -20.88 22.32 22.31
C LEU A 39 -22.20 23.08 22.28
N VAL A 40 -22.40 23.97 23.25
CA VAL A 40 -23.50 24.95 23.26
C VAL A 40 -22.93 26.35 23.06
N ASN A 41 -23.74 27.26 22.50
CA ASN A 41 -23.31 28.61 22.13
C ASN A 41 -22.11 28.60 21.16
N ALA A 42 -22.11 27.66 20.20
CA ALA A 42 -20.99 27.45 19.30
C ALA A 42 -20.94 28.51 18.18
N SER A 43 -19.80 29.18 18.02
CA SER A 43 -19.50 30.13 16.94
C SER A 43 -18.33 29.64 16.10
N THR A 44 -18.31 30.02 14.82
CA THR A 44 -17.22 29.68 13.88
C THR A 44 -16.46 30.94 13.51
N SER A 45 -15.14 30.97 13.68
CA SER A 45 -14.31 32.05 13.15
C SER A 45 -13.54 31.58 11.90
N GLN A 46 -13.71 32.30 10.80
CA GLN A 46 -12.80 32.28 9.64
C GLN A 46 -12.04 33.61 9.69
N GLU A 47 -10.77 33.59 10.09
CA GLU A 47 -9.91 34.77 9.97
C GLU A 47 -8.89 34.57 8.85
N THR A 48 -8.86 35.54 7.95
CA THR A 48 -7.84 35.83 6.96
C THR A 48 -6.52 36.20 7.64
N GLU A 49 -5.41 35.58 7.21
CA GLU A 49 -4.06 35.87 7.69
C GLU A 49 -3.62 37.28 7.27
N ASP A 50 -3.41 38.19 8.23
CA ASP A 50 -2.36 39.23 8.18
C ASP A 50 -2.42 40.14 9.43
N THR A 51 -1.75 39.78 10.54
CA THR A 51 -1.00 40.73 11.39
C THR A 51 -0.10 40.02 12.42
N PRO A 52 1.15 40.47 12.67
CA PRO A 52 2.05 39.90 13.67
C PRO A 52 1.77 40.46 15.08
N TRP A 53 2.13 39.68 16.10
CA TRP A 53 1.94 39.95 17.53
C TRP A 53 1.97 41.43 17.96
N SER A 54 0.84 41.90 18.51
CA SER A 54 0.82 42.94 19.54
C SER A 54 -0.24 42.61 20.59
N ASN A 55 0.21 42.45 21.84
CA ASN A 55 -0.65 42.48 23.02
C ASN A 55 -1.30 43.86 23.13
N SER A 56 -2.60 43.97 22.85
CA SER A 56 -3.45 44.99 23.47
C SER A 56 -4.87 44.47 23.58
N TRP A 57 -5.29 44.26 24.82
CA TRP A 57 -6.70 44.21 25.20
C TRP A 57 -7.30 45.58 24.90
N ASN A 58 -8.17 45.65 23.90
CA ASN A 58 -9.18 46.70 23.80
C ASN A 58 -10.53 46.03 23.63
N GLU A 59 -11.34 46.20 24.67
CA GLU A 59 -12.79 46.11 24.61
C GLU A 59 -13.31 47.15 23.60
N ASP A 60 -14.44 46.78 22.97
CA ASP A 60 -15.33 47.63 22.17
C ASP A 60 -14.88 48.01 20.74
N GLU A 61 -15.27 47.18 19.75
CA GLU A 61 -15.96 47.70 18.55
C GLU A 61 -16.78 46.59 17.85
N ASP A 62 -18.01 46.97 17.48
CA ASP A 62 -19.16 46.12 17.21
C ASP A 62 -19.11 45.25 15.95
N GLY A 63 -19.80 44.09 16.00
CA GLY A 63 -20.44 43.57 14.79
C GLY A 63 -20.48 42.06 14.56
N VAL A 64 -20.73 41.21 15.56
CA VAL A 64 -21.15 39.82 15.28
C VAL A 64 -22.45 39.50 16.03
N SER A 65 -23.50 39.22 15.26
CA SER A 65 -24.82 38.87 15.79
C SER A 65 -24.75 37.60 16.63
N TYR A 66 -25.08 37.70 17.92
CA TYR A 66 -25.37 36.54 18.75
C TYR A 66 -26.65 35.88 18.22
N THR A 67 -26.51 34.72 17.58
CA THR A 67 -27.62 33.79 17.44
C THR A 67 -27.63 32.94 18.70
N ASP A 68 -28.59 33.23 19.56
CA ASP A 68 -28.88 32.46 20.77
C ASP A 68 -29.21 31.00 20.38
N GLY A 69 -28.42 30.04 20.86
CA GLY A 69 -28.77 28.61 20.82
C GLY A 69 -28.14 27.71 19.73
N SER A 70 -27.01 28.05 19.12
CA SER A 70 -26.31 27.10 18.22
C SER A 70 -25.65 25.95 19.02
N GLU A 71 -26.27 24.77 18.99
CA GLU A 71 -25.64 23.53 19.44
C GLU A 71 -24.82 22.91 18.31
N ALA A 72 -23.58 22.50 18.59
CA ALA A 72 -22.72 21.80 17.65
C ALA A 72 -22.28 20.45 18.21
N LEU A 73 -22.51 19.38 17.44
CA LEU A 73 -21.98 18.05 17.73
C LEU A 73 -20.73 17.82 16.88
N VAL A 74 -19.58 17.63 17.53
CA VAL A 74 -18.30 17.40 16.86
C VAL A 74 -17.80 16.01 17.20
N HIS A 75 -17.75 15.14 16.21
CA HIS A 75 -17.25 13.77 16.36
C HIS A 75 -15.73 13.73 16.57
N PHE A 76 -15.23 12.83 17.41
CA PHE A 76 -13.81 12.76 17.76
C PHE A 76 -12.87 12.60 16.56
N HIS A 77 -13.28 11.86 15.52
CA HIS A 77 -12.48 11.70 14.30
C HIS A 77 -12.33 12.99 13.48
N HIS A 78 -13.12 14.03 13.76
CA HIS A 78 -13.04 15.32 13.08
C HIS A 78 -12.26 16.35 13.90
N ILE A 79 -11.87 16.03 15.14
CA ILE A 79 -11.21 16.95 16.07
C ILE A 79 -9.70 16.77 15.95
N VAL A 80 -9.02 17.83 15.55
CA VAL A 80 -7.55 17.89 15.47
C VAL A 80 -6.96 18.35 16.80
N ALA A 81 -7.60 19.32 17.46
CA ALA A 81 -7.21 19.82 18.77
C ALA A 81 -8.41 20.44 19.50
N ILE A 82 -8.42 20.33 20.84
CA ILE A 82 -9.33 21.06 21.72
C ILE A 82 -8.46 21.85 22.71
N ARG A 83 -8.71 23.14 22.86
CA ARG A 83 -8.06 24.00 23.86
C ARG A 83 -9.12 24.60 24.77
N CYS A 84 -8.89 24.62 26.08
CA CYS A 84 -9.74 25.38 27.01
C CYS A 84 -9.31 26.85 26.96
N ALA A 85 -10.26 27.79 27.11
CA ALA A 85 -9.94 29.22 27.12
C ALA A 85 -9.06 29.64 28.32
N ASP A 86 -9.09 28.89 29.42
CA ASP A 86 -8.52 29.28 30.72
C ASP A 86 -7.25 28.51 31.16
N ASP A 87 -6.40 27.96 30.28
CA ASP A 87 -5.12 27.37 30.73
C ASP A 87 -3.92 27.80 29.86
N GLU A 88 -3.15 28.76 30.41
CA GLU A 88 -1.68 28.72 30.39
C GLU A 88 -1.22 27.59 31.33
N LEU A 89 -0.23 26.78 30.91
CA LEU A 89 0.45 25.66 31.60
C LEU A 89 -0.07 24.22 31.38
N LEU A 90 0.82 23.41 30.78
CA LEU A 90 1.03 22.01 31.14
C LEU A 90 2.47 21.88 31.68
N ASP A 91 2.69 22.28 32.93
CA ASP A 91 3.78 21.71 33.74
C ASP A 91 3.27 20.42 34.38
N MET A 92 4.08 19.36 34.27
CA MET A 92 3.74 18.02 34.75
C MET A 92 3.62 17.96 36.29
N PRO A 93 2.71 17.14 36.84
CA PRO A 93 2.63 16.96 38.28
C PRO A 93 3.70 16.00 38.80
N ILE A 94 4.53 16.52 39.71
CA ILE A 94 5.31 15.76 40.70
C ILE A 94 4.31 15.18 41.72
N LEU A 95 4.47 13.90 42.07
CA LEU A 95 3.66 13.21 43.09
C LEU A 95 3.93 13.77 44.51
N PRO A 96 2.95 13.72 45.43
CA PRO A 96 2.99 14.47 46.68
C PRO A 96 3.82 13.80 47.79
N GLU A 97 4.66 14.59 48.44
CA GLU A 97 5.22 14.31 49.77
C GLU A 97 4.11 14.35 50.83
N THR A 98 3.99 13.28 51.62
CA THR A 98 3.22 13.30 52.87
C THR A 98 4.20 13.47 54.02
N ALA A 99 4.09 14.57 54.76
CA ALA A 99 4.87 14.84 55.94
C ALA A 99 4.49 13.89 57.10
N GLN A 100 5.46 13.10 57.56
CA GLN A 100 5.51 12.61 58.94
C GLN A 100 6.81 13.10 59.58
N GLN A 101 6.66 13.83 60.68
CA GLN A 101 7.73 14.37 61.50
C GLN A 101 8.64 13.27 62.03
N LEU A 102 9.95 13.55 62.08
CA LEU A 102 10.90 13.13 63.13
C LEU A 102 12.23 13.90 62.90
N PRO A 103 12.79 14.62 63.88
CA PRO A 103 14.16 15.11 63.81
C PRO A 103 15.17 14.13 64.42
N SER A 104 16.41 14.28 63.93
CA SER A 104 17.72 13.82 64.43
C SER A 104 18.04 12.32 64.41
N GLU A 105 18.95 11.88 63.52
CA GLU A 105 20.35 11.58 63.87
C GLU A 105 21.18 11.09 62.66
N SER A 106 22.44 11.56 62.61
CA SER A 106 23.65 10.92 62.07
C SER A 106 23.81 10.60 60.57
N ILE A 107 24.91 11.13 60.04
CA ILE A 107 25.51 10.91 58.72
C ILE A 107 26.06 9.49 58.59
N GLU A 108 25.70 8.76 57.52
CA GLU A 108 26.54 7.70 56.95
C GLU A 108 26.31 7.63 55.43
N ALA A 109 27.40 7.71 54.65
CA ALA A 109 27.36 7.80 53.19
C ALA A 109 27.10 6.42 52.55
N PRO A 110 26.30 6.33 51.46
CA PRO A 110 26.18 5.07 50.71
C PRO A 110 27.43 4.84 49.83
N PRO A 111 27.83 3.57 49.60
CA PRO A 111 28.99 3.23 48.78
C PRO A 111 28.73 3.50 47.29
N PRO A 112 29.77 3.67 46.46
CA PRO A 112 29.59 3.98 45.04
C PRO A 112 29.01 2.78 44.29
N GLU A 113 27.88 2.99 43.61
CA GLU A 113 27.39 2.07 42.59
C GLU A 113 28.38 2.02 41.42
N GLU A 114 28.85 0.81 41.11
CA GLU A 114 29.66 0.53 39.93
C GLU A 114 28.84 0.83 38.67
N ALA A 115 29.19 1.92 37.98
CA ALA A 115 28.74 2.17 36.62
C ALA A 115 29.29 1.06 35.71
N THR A 116 28.42 0.12 35.33
CA THR A 116 28.68 -0.75 34.18
C THR A 116 28.83 0.15 32.96
N THR A 117 30.05 0.26 32.48
CA THR A 117 30.41 1.03 31.29
C THR A 117 29.90 0.22 30.10
N SER A 118 28.71 0.55 29.60
CA SER A 118 28.22 0.07 28.30
C SER A 118 29.27 0.36 27.24
N GLU A 119 29.74 -0.64 26.52
CA GLU A 119 30.77 -0.45 25.50
C GLU A 119 30.19 0.34 24.31
N PRO A 120 30.96 1.22 23.66
CA PRO A 120 30.46 2.22 22.70
C PRO A 120 29.88 1.63 21.40
N TRP A 121 29.96 0.32 21.19
CA TRP A 121 29.44 -0.35 19.99
C TRP A 121 28.00 -0.88 20.15
N GLU A 122 27.46 -0.95 21.38
CA GLU A 122 26.12 -1.49 21.66
C GLU A 122 24.99 -0.80 20.87
N PRO A 123 25.00 0.54 20.67
CA PRO A 123 24.00 1.22 19.84
C PRO A 123 24.08 0.86 18.35
N PHE A 124 25.24 0.38 17.87
CA PHE A 124 25.43 -0.02 16.46
C PHE A 124 24.83 -1.40 16.14
N LEU A 125 24.38 -2.14 17.16
CA LEU A 125 23.67 -3.41 16.97
C LEU A 125 22.17 -3.23 16.72
N GLU A 126 21.60 -2.06 17.04
CA GLU A 126 20.21 -1.77 16.74
C GLU A 126 20.05 -1.37 15.26
N ILE A 127 19.57 -2.31 14.45
CA ILE A 127 19.30 -2.05 13.04
C ILE A 127 18.01 -1.24 12.90
N ASP A 128 18.14 -0.10 12.23
CA ASP A 128 17.02 0.72 11.80
C ASP A 128 16.20 -0.02 10.74
N ARG A 129 15.03 -0.53 11.17
CA ARG A 129 14.16 -1.36 10.34
C ARG A 129 13.46 -0.63 9.21
N LEU A 130 13.15 0.65 9.39
CA LEU A 130 12.51 1.48 8.38
C LEU A 130 13.14 2.87 8.41
N THR A 131 13.76 3.25 7.31
CA THR A 131 14.47 4.53 7.18
C THR A 131 14.04 5.26 5.91
N LEU A 132 13.82 6.57 6.01
CA LEU A 132 13.70 7.47 4.87
C LEU A 132 14.93 8.38 4.86
N GLU A 133 15.71 8.25 3.81
CA GLU A 133 16.90 9.06 3.56
C GLU A 133 16.60 10.11 2.49
N MET A 134 17.05 11.34 2.72
CA MET A 134 16.68 12.48 1.91
C MET A 134 17.88 13.37 1.59
N GLY A 135 17.90 13.90 0.38
CA GLY A 135 18.80 14.97 -0.01
C GLY A 135 18.49 16.29 0.73
N SER A 136 19.48 17.18 0.73
CA SER A 136 19.44 18.44 1.48
C SER A 136 18.24 19.34 1.14
N GLY A 137 17.76 19.32 -0.11
CA GLY A 137 16.63 20.12 -0.58
C GLY A 137 15.26 19.61 -0.13
N LEU A 138 15.17 18.38 0.40
CA LEU A 138 13.94 17.79 0.91
C LEU A 138 13.81 17.87 2.44
N LEU A 139 14.89 18.25 3.15
CA LEU A 139 14.87 18.33 4.62
C LEU A 139 13.79 19.30 5.14
N GLY A 140 13.46 20.34 4.37
CA GLY A 140 12.39 21.29 4.72
C GLY A 140 10.98 20.67 4.71
N LEU A 141 10.76 19.59 3.96
CA LEU A 141 9.47 18.86 3.96
C LEU A 141 9.27 18.03 5.25
N VAL A 142 10.35 17.81 6.00
CA VAL A 142 10.44 16.79 7.04
C VAL A 142 11.03 17.34 8.34
N HIS A 143 11.03 18.66 8.52
CA HIS A 143 11.59 19.29 9.72
C HIS A 143 10.99 18.63 10.98
N PRO A 144 11.78 18.30 12.03
CA PRO A 144 11.29 17.56 13.21
C PRO A 144 10.08 18.18 13.91
N ASP A 145 9.90 19.49 13.80
CA ASP A 145 8.76 20.25 14.32
C ASP A 145 7.51 20.22 13.41
N SER A 146 7.65 19.74 12.18
CA SER A 146 6.53 19.49 11.27
C SER A 146 5.78 18.24 11.72
N SER A 147 4.79 18.44 12.60
CA SER A 147 3.91 17.38 13.09
C SER A 147 3.20 16.59 11.98
N GLU A 148 3.17 17.13 10.77
CA GLU A 148 2.40 16.61 9.64
C GLU A 148 2.95 15.29 9.07
N LEU A 149 4.24 15.17 8.76
CA LEU A 149 4.77 13.93 8.18
C LEU A 149 4.66 12.77 9.19
N MET A 150 4.94 13.04 10.47
CA MET A 150 4.84 12.03 11.52
C MET A 150 3.38 11.60 11.77
N GLN A 151 2.42 12.53 11.68
CA GLN A 151 0.99 12.22 11.70
C GLN A 151 0.58 11.38 10.49
N ARG A 152 1.00 11.78 9.27
CA ARG A 152 0.75 11.02 8.03
C ARG A 152 1.37 9.62 8.11
N MET A 153 2.57 9.48 8.67
CA MET A 153 3.21 8.18 8.90
C MET A 153 2.41 7.30 9.86
N SER A 154 1.88 7.89 10.92
CA SER A 154 1.00 7.17 11.86
C SER A 154 -0.29 6.72 11.16
N ALA A 155 -0.84 7.54 10.26
CA ALA A 155 -1.99 7.16 9.44
C ALA A 155 -1.66 6.01 8.47
N ILE A 156 -0.49 6.02 7.81
CA ILE A 156 -0.02 4.90 6.96
C ILE A 156 0.05 3.60 7.78
N ARG A 157 0.63 3.66 8.99
CA ARG A 157 0.74 2.49 9.87
C ARG A 157 -0.65 1.93 10.22
N CYS A 158 -1.60 2.79 10.59
CA CYS A 158 -2.98 2.38 10.84
C CYS A 158 -3.64 1.79 9.59
N HIS A 159 -3.41 2.40 8.42
CA HIS A 159 -3.95 1.93 7.15
C HIS A 159 -3.42 0.53 6.77
N LEU A 160 -2.13 0.28 6.93
CA LEU A 160 -1.52 -1.03 6.62
C LEU A 160 -1.94 -2.11 7.62
N VAL A 161 -2.18 -1.76 8.89
CA VAL A 161 -2.80 -2.67 9.85
C VAL A 161 -4.24 -2.99 9.44
N ASP A 162 -5.02 -1.99 9.02
CA ASP A 162 -6.42 -2.20 8.66
C ASP A 162 -6.60 -2.99 7.35
N THR A 163 -5.73 -2.75 6.37
CA THR A 163 -5.80 -3.38 5.05
C THR A 163 -5.09 -4.72 5.01
N LEU A 164 -3.85 -4.82 5.50
CA LEU A 164 -3.03 -6.03 5.42
C LEU A 164 -2.89 -6.78 6.75
N GLY A 165 -3.15 -6.17 7.90
CA GLY A 165 -2.90 -6.78 9.21
C GLY A 165 -1.44 -6.79 9.63
N VAL A 166 -0.60 -5.95 9.01
CA VAL A 166 0.84 -5.86 9.29
C VAL A 166 1.15 -4.64 10.13
N VAL A 167 1.87 -4.84 11.23
CA VAL A 167 2.36 -3.75 12.07
C VAL A 167 3.67 -3.24 11.49
N VAL A 168 3.67 -2.00 11.02
CA VAL A 168 4.87 -1.35 10.47
C VAL A 168 5.69 -0.71 11.60
N PRO A 169 7.03 -0.88 11.61
CA PRO A 169 7.92 -0.26 12.60
C PRO A 169 7.90 1.27 12.51
N ARG A 170 8.55 1.93 13.49
CA ARG A 170 8.69 3.39 13.46
C ARG A 170 9.63 3.80 12.33
N LEU A 171 9.26 4.84 11.59
CA LEU A 171 10.11 5.45 10.57
C LEU A 171 11.22 6.26 11.25
N ARG A 172 12.46 6.07 10.78
CA ARG A 172 13.59 6.96 11.08
C ARG A 172 13.92 7.82 9.87
N LEU A 173 14.18 9.09 10.12
CA LEU A 173 14.49 10.09 9.11
C LEU A 173 15.99 10.35 9.17
N ARG A 174 16.66 10.34 8.01
CA ARG A 174 18.09 10.59 7.91
C ARG A 174 18.38 11.52 6.73
N ASP A 175 19.36 12.40 6.91
CA ASP A 175 19.95 13.13 5.82
C ASP A 175 21.00 12.25 5.12
N ALA A 176 21.01 12.30 3.78
CA ALA A 176 21.93 11.53 2.97
C ALA A 176 22.67 12.48 2.02
N LEU A 177 23.95 12.72 2.32
CA LEU A 177 24.81 13.63 1.56
C LEU A 177 25.18 13.08 0.17
N ASP A 178 25.00 11.78 -0.06
CA ASP A 178 25.21 11.10 -1.34
C ASP A 178 24.04 11.21 -2.31
N LEU A 179 22.86 11.66 -1.84
CA LEU A 179 21.68 11.86 -2.68
C LEU A 179 21.67 13.25 -3.33
N GLU A 180 21.02 13.36 -4.49
CA GLU A 180 20.73 14.67 -5.06
C GLU A 180 19.77 15.49 -4.18
N GLU A 181 19.77 16.82 -4.31
CA GLU A 181 19.01 17.71 -3.43
C GLU A 181 17.50 17.38 -3.35
N GLN A 182 16.90 16.90 -4.44
CA GLN A 182 15.48 16.61 -4.56
C GLN A 182 15.18 15.10 -4.58
N GLU A 183 16.12 14.29 -4.14
CA GLU A 183 16.03 12.83 -4.15
C GLU A 183 15.82 12.28 -2.74
N TYR A 184 15.08 11.17 -2.64
CA TYR A 184 14.93 10.39 -1.42
C TYR A 184 14.97 8.90 -1.73
N ARG A 185 15.33 8.10 -0.72
CA ARG A 185 15.26 6.64 -0.77
C ARG A 185 14.65 6.07 0.49
N ILE A 186 13.93 4.97 0.32
CA ILE A 186 13.25 4.22 1.38
C ILE A 186 14.05 2.95 1.60
N LEU A 187 14.42 2.70 2.86
CA LEU A 187 15.16 1.51 3.26
C LEU A 187 14.35 0.66 4.24
N ILE A 188 14.37 -0.65 4.02
CA ILE A 188 13.86 -1.65 4.95
C ILE A 188 15.06 -2.48 5.42
N ASP A 189 15.24 -2.59 6.74
CA ASP A 189 16.40 -3.25 7.36
C ASP A 189 17.75 -2.80 6.76
N GLN A 190 17.87 -1.49 6.49
CA GLN A 190 19.02 -0.82 5.85
C GLN A 190 19.30 -1.20 4.38
N CYS A 191 18.38 -1.89 3.71
CA CYS A 191 18.44 -2.16 2.27
C CYS A 191 17.52 -1.19 1.51
N GLU A 192 18.02 -0.52 0.48
CA GLU A 192 17.22 0.34 -0.40
C GLU A 192 16.17 -0.50 -1.15
N VAL A 193 14.89 -0.21 -0.91
CA VAL A 193 13.74 -0.89 -1.56
C VAL A 193 13.03 0.01 -2.57
N ALA A 194 13.13 1.33 -2.42
CA ALA A 194 12.56 2.29 -3.34
C ALA A 194 13.34 3.61 -3.32
N ARG A 195 13.26 4.34 -4.42
CA ARG A 195 13.91 5.64 -4.63
C ARG A 195 12.98 6.54 -5.43
N GLY A 196 12.90 7.81 -5.05
CA GLY A 196 12.07 8.80 -5.72
C GLY A 196 12.80 10.12 -5.87
N LYS A 197 12.45 10.88 -6.90
CA LYS A 197 12.99 12.22 -7.16
C LYS A 197 11.85 13.18 -7.43
N LEU A 198 11.86 14.31 -6.73
CA LEU A 198 10.92 15.41 -6.96
C LEU A 198 11.43 16.29 -8.10
N GLY A 199 10.52 16.71 -8.98
CA GLY A 199 10.83 17.64 -10.05
C GLY A 199 10.83 19.10 -9.61
N PRO A 200 11.16 20.03 -10.53
CA PRO A 200 11.17 21.46 -10.26
C PRO A 200 9.81 21.97 -9.77
N GLY A 201 9.79 22.80 -8.73
CA GLY A 201 8.54 23.29 -8.13
C GLY A 201 7.84 22.29 -7.18
N GLN A 202 8.35 21.04 -7.12
CA GLN A 202 8.02 19.99 -6.17
C GLN A 202 6.57 19.46 -6.18
N HIS A 203 5.62 20.15 -6.82
CA HIS A 203 4.24 19.71 -6.99
C HIS A 203 4.09 19.03 -8.34
N ILE A 204 3.30 17.96 -8.39
CA ILE A 204 3.00 17.26 -9.64
C ILE A 204 1.51 17.34 -9.94
N ALA A 205 1.17 17.80 -11.15
CA ALA A 205 -0.18 17.81 -11.69
C ALA A 205 -0.39 16.59 -12.59
N LEU A 206 -1.36 15.77 -12.24
CA LEU A 206 -1.74 14.56 -12.97
C LEU A 206 -3.05 14.78 -13.73
N ASP A 207 -3.09 14.37 -14.99
CA ASP A 207 -4.31 14.40 -15.79
C ASP A 207 -5.08 13.09 -15.63
N MET A 208 -6.30 13.17 -15.10
CA MET A 208 -7.20 12.02 -14.92
C MET A 208 -8.15 11.82 -16.12
N GLY A 209 -7.87 12.47 -17.27
CA GLY A 209 -8.72 12.47 -18.46
C GLY A 209 -9.86 13.49 -18.41
N THR A 210 -9.89 14.31 -17.35
CA THR A 210 -10.90 15.36 -17.12
C THR A 210 -10.37 16.76 -17.41
N SER A 211 -9.10 16.88 -17.84
CA SER A 211 -8.49 18.19 -18.05
C SER A 211 -9.14 18.93 -19.24
N SER A 212 -9.36 20.24 -19.07
CA SER A 212 -9.99 21.11 -20.07
C SER A 212 -8.98 21.98 -20.83
N GLY A 213 -7.68 21.86 -20.51
CA GLY A 213 -6.62 22.65 -21.11
C GLY A 213 -5.21 22.12 -20.80
N THR A 214 -4.21 22.76 -21.40
CA THR A 214 -2.79 22.42 -21.20
C THR A 214 -2.19 23.29 -20.10
N LEU A 215 -1.67 22.64 -19.06
CA LEU A 215 -0.90 23.31 -18.01
C LEU A 215 0.54 23.53 -18.47
N GLN A 216 1.11 24.71 -18.21
CA GLN A 216 2.53 24.95 -18.47
C GLN A 216 3.36 24.44 -17.29
N GLY A 217 4.42 23.69 -17.58
CA GLY A 217 5.33 23.18 -16.56
C GLY A 217 6.34 22.20 -17.15
N VAL A 218 7.13 21.56 -16.29
CA VAL A 218 8.13 20.58 -16.72
C VAL A 218 7.49 19.21 -16.75
N ARG A 219 7.38 18.59 -17.93
CA ARG A 219 6.90 17.21 -18.02
C ARG A 219 7.83 16.28 -17.24
N GLY A 220 7.25 15.39 -16.46
CA GLY A 220 7.98 14.39 -15.71
C GLY A 220 7.12 13.18 -15.40
N VAL A 221 7.59 12.38 -14.45
CA VAL A 221 7.00 11.10 -14.08
C VAL A 221 6.74 11.10 -12.58
N ASP A 222 5.57 10.61 -12.17
CA ASP A 222 5.25 10.35 -10.77
C ASP A 222 6.17 9.24 -10.22
N PRO A 223 6.93 9.48 -9.14
CA PRO A 223 7.77 8.47 -8.52
C PRO A 223 6.99 7.30 -7.91
N THR A 224 5.68 7.44 -7.66
CA THR A 224 4.86 6.41 -7.02
C THR A 224 4.37 5.36 -8.00
N PHE A 225 3.60 5.79 -9.02
CA PHE A 225 2.96 4.89 -9.97
C PHE A 225 3.61 4.91 -11.37
N GLY A 226 4.58 5.80 -11.59
CA GLY A 226 5.24 5.93 -12.89
C GLY A 226 4.39 6.63 -13.96
N GLY A 227 3.29 7.26 -13.55
CA GLY A 227 2.38 7.97 -14.47
C GLY A 227 2.98 9.27 -15.01
N PRO A 228 2.63 9.68 -16.24
CA PRO A 228 3.05 10.97 -16.79
C PRO A 228 2.39 12.11 -16.01
N GLY A 229 3.17 13.13 -15.65
CA GLY A 229 2.68 14.32 -14.95
C GLY A 229 3.41 15.58 -15.38
N ILE A 230 2.93 16.73 -14.89
CA ILE A 230 3.54 18.03 -15.11
C ILE A 230 3.97 18.59 -13.76
N TRP A 231 5.27 18.79 -13.60
CA TRP A 231 5.82 19.47 -12.43
C TRP A 231 5.54 20.95 -12.50
N ILE A 232 4.96 21.47 -11.43
CA ILE A 232 4.57 22.86 -11.25
C ILE A 232 5.04 23.37 -9.90
N THR A 233 5.08 24.70 -9.77
CA THR A 233 5.29 25.40 -8.51
C THR A 233 3.96 25.55 -7.76
N GLY A 234 4.02 25.70 -6.43
CA GLY A 234 2.82 25.73 -5.58
C GLY A 234 1.86 26.90 -5.88
N ASP A 235 2.35 28.02 -6.39
CA ASP A 235 1.54 29.16 -6.84
C ASP A 235 0.61 28.83 -8.01
N ARG A 236 0.88 27.76 -8.76
CA ARG A 236 0.08 27.31 -9.90
C ARG A 236 -0.88 26.17 -9.57
N GLN A 237 -0.95 25.76 -8.30
CA GLN A 237 -1.86 24.72 -7.86
C GLN A 237 -3.32 25.06 -8.21
N GLN A 238 -3.76 26.27 -7.88
CA GLN A 238 -5.15 26.69 -8.11
C GLN A 238 -5.51 26.74 -9.61
N GLU A 239 -4.55 27.14 -10.47
CA GLU A 239 -4.72 27.12 -11.94
C GLU A 239 -4.89 25.68 -12.44
N ALA A 240 -4.03 24.77 -11.99
CA ALA A 240 -4.05 23.37 -12.39
C ALA A 240 -5.34 22.66 -11.96
N GLU A 241 -5.81 22.90 -10.74
CA GLU A 241 -7.08 22.37 -10.22
C GLU A 241 -8.28 22.90 -11.02
N GLN A 242 -8.30 24.18 -11.36
CA GLN A 242 -9.35 24.76 -12.21
C GLN A 242 -9.38 24.16 -13.62
N LEU A 243 -8.21 23.79 -14.14
CA LEU A 243 -8.09 23.09 -15.42
C LEU A 243 -8.48 21.61 -15.35
N GLY A 244 -8.76 21.07 -14.15
CA GLY A 244 -9.20 19.69 -13.94
C GLY A 244 -8.06 18.69 -13.71
N TYR A 245 -6.85 19.17 -13.37
CA TYR A 245 -5.74 18.30 -12.96
C TYR A 245 -5.83 17.98 -11.46
N LEU A 246 -5.38 16.78 -11.09
CA LEU A 246 -5.11 16.42 -9.70
C LEU A 246 -3.71 16.91 -9.33
N VAL A 247 -3.62 17.91 -8.45
CA VAL A 247 -2.33 18.41 -7.96
C VAL A 247 -1.96 17.68 -6.68
N ILE A 248 -0.74 17.16 -6.63
CA ILE A 248 -0.19 16.47 -5.46
C ILE A 248 0.98 17.28 -4.93
N ASP A 249 0.92 17.64 -3.66
CA ASP A 249 1.98 18.31 -2.94
C ASP A 249 3.17 17.36 -2.65
N PRO A 250 4.39 17.88 -2.45
CA PRO A 250 5.57 17.05 -2.27
C PRO A 250 5.53 16.12 -1.04
N SER A 251 4.92 16.57 0.06
CA SER A 251 4.81 15.76 1.29
C SER A 251 3.88 14.58 1.05
N MET A 252 2.72 14.83 0.43
CA MET A 252 1.77 13.79 0.04
C MET A 252 2.37 12.83 -0.98
N LEU A 253 3.21 13.30 -1.91
CA LEU A 253 3.87 12.45 -2.89
C LEU A 253 4.82 11.45 -2.22
N VAL A 254 5.69 11.91 -1.30
CA VAL A 254 6.58 11.05 -0.52
C VAL A 254 5.79 10.07 0.36
N VAL A 255 4.72 10.54 0.99
CA VAL A 255 3.82 9.71 1.81
C VAL A 255 3.12 8.63 1.00
N THR A 256 2.60 8.96 -0.18
CA THR A 256 1.91 8.01 -1.07
C THR A 256 2.89 6.96 -1.58
N HIS A 257 4.10 7.38 -1.99
CA HIS A 257 5.15 6.46 -2.41
C HIS A 257 5.61 5.55 -1.27
N MET A 258 5.75 6.09 -0.05
CA MET A 258 6.07 5.30 1.13
C MET A 258 4.97 4.27 1.41
N GLN A 259 3.70 4.66 1.40
CA GLN A 259 2.59 3.74 1.65
C GLN A 259 2.58 2.59 0.65
N GLU A 260 2.73 2.88 -0.65
CA GLU A 260 2.75 1.85 -1.69
C GLU A 260 3.99 0.94 -1.59
N THR A 261 5.15 1.51 -1.28
CA THR A 261 6.39 0.76 -1.03
C THR A 261 6.22 -0.20 0.14
N LEU A 262 5.75 0.30 1.29
CA LEU A 262 5.53 -0.53 2.48
C LEU A 262 4.48 -1.61 2.23
N ARG A 263 3.45 -1.33 1.44
CA ARG A 263 2.44 -2.32 1.04
C ARG A 263 3.07 -3.43 0.21
N ARG A 264 3.91 -3.09 -0.77
CA ARG A 264 4.61 -4.04 -1.66
C ARG A 264 5.63 -4.90 -0.90
N HIS A 265 6.33 -4.29 0.04
CA HIS A 265 7.37 -4.93 0.85
C HIS A 265 6.87 -5.39 2.23
N ALA A 266 5.56 -5.51 2.43
CA ALA A 266 4.97 -5.91 3.72
C ALA A 266 5.48 -7.27 4.22
N HIS A 267 5.79 -8.17 3.29
CA HIS A 267 6.36 -9.48 3.54
C HIS A 267 7.81 -9.44 4.09
N GLU A 268 8.56 -8.39 3.78
CA GLU A 268 9.91 -8.13 4.34
C GLU A 268 9.81 -7.44 5.71
N ILE A 269 8.75 -6.67 5.93
CA ILE A 269 8.51 -5.97 7.20
C ILE A 269 8.12 -6.94 8.32
N LEU A 270 7.37 -8.00 8.01
CA LEU A 270 6.89 -8.96 9.00
C LEU A 270 8.05 -9.79 9.60
N THR A 271 8.27 -9.68 10.90
CA THR A 271 9.27 -10.48 11.62
C THR A 271 8.66 -11.63 12.41
N LEU A 272 9.50 -12.57 12.85
CA LEU A 272 9.08 -13.62 13.77
C LEU A 272 8.62 -13.06 15.13
N SER A 273 9.17 -11.92 15.57
CA SER A 273 8.72 -11.25 16.80
C SER A 273 7.30 -10.75 16.66
N ASP A 274 6.98 -10.11 15.53
CA ASP A 274 5.62 -9.62 15.26
C ASP A 274 4.60 -10.77 15.28
N VAL A 275 4.97 -11.93 14.72
CA VAL A 275 4.12 -13.14 14.74
C VAL A 275 3.90 -13.65 16.17
N ARG A 276 4.91 -13.59 17.04
CA ARG A 276 4.76 -13.93 18.46
C ARG A 276 3.81 -12.97 19.16
N ASP A 277 3.93 -11.67 18.90
CA ASP A 277 3.03 -10.66 19.46
C ASP A 277 1.59 -10.84 18.95
N MET A 278 1.41 -11.25 17.69
CA MET A 278 0.10 -11.60 17.15
C MET A 278 -0.51 -12.82 17.84
N LEU A 279 0.29 -13.85 18.13
CA LEU A 279 -0.15 -15.02 18.90
C LEU A 279 -0.52 -14.66 20.34
N GLU A 280 0.24 -13.77 20.98
CA GLU A 280 -0.05 -13.31 22.33
C GLU A 280 -1.37 -12.52 22.39
N ARG A 281 -1.62 -11.64 21.41
CA ARG A 281 -2.92 -10.97 21.28
C ARG A 281 -4.07 -11.94 21.06
N LEU A 282 -3.86 -13.02 20.30
CA LEU A 282 -4.86 -14.07 20.13
C LEU A 282 -5.14 -14.82 21.44
N ARG A 283 -4.09 -15.06 22.26
CA ARG A 283 -4.22 -15.67 23.59
C ARG A 283 -5.08 -14.81 24.51
N GLU A 284 -4.91 -13.49 24.47
CA GLU A 284 -5.71 -12.54 25.26
C GLU A 284 -7.16 -12.44 24.78
N SER A 285 -7.39 -12.42 23.45
CA SER A 285 -8.74 -12.26 22.90
C SER A 285 -9.57 -13.54 22.90
N SER A 286 -8.93 -14.70 22.64
CA SER A 286 -9.57 -16.00 22.44
C SER A 286 -8.79 -17.14 23.11
N PRO A 287 -8.75 -17.22 24.46
CA PRO A 287 -7.91 -18.19 25.16
C PRO A 287 -8.20 -19.66 24.80
N SER A 288 -9.48 -20.02 24.58
CA SER A 288 -9.85 -21.39 24.22
C SER A 288 -9.35 -21.79 22.83
N GLU A 289 -9.46 -20.89 21.84
CA GLU A 289 -8.93 -21.14 20.49
C GLU A 289 -7.40 -21.28 20.54
N PHE A 290 -6.73 -20.41 21.30
CA PHE A 290 -5.29 -20.46 21.47
C PHE A 290 -4.81 -21.77 22.09
N GLU A 291 -5.51 -22.31 23.09
CA GLU A 291 -5.16 -23.58 23.73
C GLU A 291 -5.28 -24.78 22.78
N GLU A 292 -6.32 -24.81 21.93
CA GLU A 292 -6.45 -25.83 20.87
C GLU A 292 -5.33 -25.72 19.83
N ILE A 293 -4.98 -24.51 19.42
CA ILE A 293 -3.88 -24.23 18.49
C ILE A 293 -2.54 -24.67 19.09
N ARG A 294 -2.29 -24.35 20.37
CA ARG A 294 -1.07 -24.69 21.09
C ARG A 294 -0.85 -26.20 21.21
N ALA A 295 -1.93 -26.98 21.25
CA ALA A 295 -1.86 -28.43 21.24
C ALA A 295 -1.43 -29.01 19.87
N SER A 296 -1.47 -28.22 18.80
CA SER A 296 -0.98 -28.60 17.47
C SER A 296 0.55 -28.42 17.39
N PRO A 297 1.30 -29.29 16.67
CA PRO A 297 2.75 -29.19 16.53
C PRO A 297 3.22 -28.08 15.56
N MET A 298 2.45 -26.99 15.43
CA MET A 298 2.78 -25.87 14.57
C MET A 298 3.92 -25.04 15.19
N THR A 299 4.98 -24.80 14.41
CA THR A 299 6.07 -23.92 14.83
C THR A 299 5.77 -22.47 14.45
N GLY A 300 6.25 -21.51 15.26
CA GLY A 300 6.16 -20.09 14.92
C GLY A 300 6.86 -19.73 13.61
N SER A 301 7.94 -20.44 13.26
CA SER A 301 8.65 -20.27 12.00
C SER A 301 7.81 -20.69 10.79
N LEU A 302 7.05 -21.79 10.89
CA LEU A 302 6.13 -22.21 9.82
C LEU A 302 5.02 -21.18 9.63
N LEU A 303 4.43 -20.69 10.73
CA LEU A 303 3.42 -19.64 10.69
C LEU A 303 3.98 -18.37 10.05
N HIS A 304 5.18 -17.92 10.44
CA HIS A 304 5.85 -16.76 9.85
C HIS A 304 6.08 -16.94 8.35
N ALA A 305 6.55 -18.11 7.91
CA ALA A 305 6.77 -18.40 6.49
C ALA A 305 5.48 -18.36 5.67
N VAL A 306 4.37 -18.92 6.20
CA VAL A 306 3.06 -18.87 5.53
C VAL A 306 2.53 -17.44 5.45
N LEU A 307 2.59 -16.67 6.54
CA LEU A 307 2.14 -15.27 6.56
C LEU A 307 2.96 -14.41 5.58
N LYS A 308 4.29 -14.59 5.56
CA LYS A 308 5.17 -13.92 4.62
C LYS A 308 4.76 -14.21 3.18
N ARG A 309 4.54 -15.49 2.84
CA ARG A 309 4.12 -15.91 1.50
C ARG A 309 2.75 -15.36 1.10
N LEU A 310 1.80 -15.25 2.04
CA LEU A 310 0.50 -14.59 1.80
C LEU A 310 0.68 -13.09 1.49
N LEU A 311 1.51 -12.40 2.26
CA LEU A 311 1.80 -10.97 2.06
C LEU A 311 2.54 -10.68 0.76
N GLU A 312 3.41 -11.57 0.29
CA GLU A 312 4.05 -11.47 -1.03
C GLU A 312 3.02 -11.38 -2.16
N GLU A 313 1.91 -12.11 -2.04
CA GLU A 313 0.79 -12.06 -2.99
C GLU A 313 -0.21 -10.92 -2.69
N GLY A 314 0.08 -10.04 -1.73
CA GLY A 314 -0.80 -8.97 -1.28
C GLY A 314 -2.04 -9.44 -0.52
N VAL A 315 -2.04 -10.66 0.02
CA VAL A 315 -3.15 -11.20 0.82
C VAL A 315 -3.08 -10.68 2.25
N SER A 316 -4.17 -10.04 2.69
CA SER A 316 -4.29 -9.57 4.06
C SER A 316 -4.28 -10.71 5.08
N ILE A 317 -3.44 -10.56 6.10
CA ILE A 317 -3.32 -11.46 7.24
C ILE A 317 -4.12 -10.99 8.47
N LYS A 318 -4.96 -9.96 8.30
CA LYS A 318 -5.83 -9.42 9.37
C LYS A 318 -6.72 -10.48 9.99
N ASN A 319 -7.20 -11.45 9.20
CA ASN A 319 -7.98 -12.57 9.70
C ASN A 319 -7.09 -13.69 10.27
N PHE A 320 -6.23 -13.31 11.22
CA PHE A 320 -5.17 -14.15 11.77
C PHE A 320 -5.70 -15.44 12.41
N SER A 321 -6.79 -15.37 13.20
CA SER A 321 -7.41 -16.57 13.81
C SER A 321 -7.76 -17.64 12.77
N ARG A 322 -8.34 -17.26 11.62
CA ARG A 322 -8.66 -18.21 10.53
C ARG A 322 -7.42 -18.82 9.89
N ILE A 323 -6.34 -18.05 9.75
CA ILE A 323 -5.07 -18.55 9.21
C ILE A 323 -4.52 -19.62 10.16
N VAL A 324 -4.48 -19.30 11.46
CA VAL A 324 -3.95 -20.20 12.47
C VAL A 324 -4.82 -21.46 12.63
N GLU A 325 -6.16 -21.36 12.53
CA GLU A 325 -7.09 -22.50 12.51
C GLU A 325 -6.72 -23.52 11.41
N VAL A 326 -6.47 -23.03 10.18
CA VAL A 326 -6.10 -23.88 9.05
C VAL A 326 -4.75 -24.55 9.26
N LEU A 327 -3.77 -23.79 9.78
CA LEU A 327 -2.43 -24.30 10.02
C LEU A 327 -2.37 -25.29 11.19
N ALA A 328 -3.14 -25.07 12.25
CA ALA A 328 -3.26 -26.02 13.35
C ALA A 328 -3.84 -27.36 12.86
N LEU A 329 -4.81 -27.32 11.94
CA LEU A 329 -5.45 -28.50 11.38
C LEU A 329 -4.56 -29.26 10.38
N HIS A 330 -3.79 -28.57 9.53
CA HIS A 330 -3.07 -29.20 8.40
C HIS A 330 -1.55 -29.20 8.53
N GLY A 331 -0.97 -28.31 9.34
CA GLY A 331 0.48 -28.07 9.43
C GLY A 331 1.29 -29.24 9.97
N HIS A 332 0.67 -30.18 10.70
CA HIS A 332 1.33 -31.39 11.18
C HIS A 332 1.49 -32.46 10.10
N ARG A 333 0.65 -32.45 9.06
CA ARG A 333 0.67 -33.44 7.96
C ARG A 333 1.47 -32.96 6.77
N ASN A 334 1.46 -31.65 6.55
CA ASN A 334 2.09 -31.01 5.40
C ASN A 334 2.95 -29.84 5.90
N GLN A 335 4.26 -29.90 5.63
CA GLN A 335 5.18 -28.80 5.90
C GLN A 335 5.53 -27.99 4.65
N GLU A 336 4.96 -28.35 3.50
CA GLU A 336 5.13 -27.59 2.27
C GLU A 336 4.34 -26.28 2.35
N ILE A 337 5.07 -25.16 2.34
CA ILE A 337 4.52 -23.81 2.53
C ILE A 337 3.47 -23.49 1.47
N GLU A 338 3.73 -23.82 0.20
CA GLU A 338 2.82 -23.54 -0.91
C GLU A 338 1.46 -24.26 -0.75
N MET A 339 1.48 -25.51 -0.29
CA MET A 339 0.27 -26.27 -0.02
C MET A 339 -0.54 -25.63 1.13
N LEU A 340 0.14 -25.25 2.21
CA LEU A 340 -0.51 -24.59 3.35
C LEU A 340 -1.09 -23.23 2.95
N VAL A 341 -0.37 -22.45 2.16
CA VAL A 341 -0.84 -21.18 1.61
C VAL A 341 -2.08 -21.38 0.74
N ALA A 342 -2.10 -22.39 -0.14
CA ALA A 342 -3.28 -22.71 -0.94
C ALA A 342 -4.51 -23.04 -0.06
N LEU A 343 -4.33 -23.84 1.00
CA LEU A 343 -5.41 -24.17 1.95
C LEU A 343 -5.90 -22.92 2.71
N VAL A 344 -4.99 -22.07 3.16
CA VAL A 344 -5.33 -20.82 3.85
C VAL A 344 -6.07 -19.88 2.91
N ARG A 345 -5.61 -19.72 1.66
CA ARG A 345 -6.28 -18.88 0.66
C ARG A 345 -7.69 -19.36 0.36
N VAL A 346 -7.92 -20.67 0.25
CA VAL A 346 -9.28 -21.23 0.11
C VAL A 346 -10.15 -20.85 1.31
N ARG A 347 -9.60 -20.93 2.54
CA ARG A 347 -10.33 -20.51 3.75
C ARG A 347 -10.66 -19.02 3.75
N LEU A 348 -9.74 -18.20 3.23
CA LEU A 348 -9.88 -16.74 3.08
C LEU A 348 -10.63 -16.33 1.81
N GLY A 349 -11.20 -17.26 1.04
CA GLY A 349 -11.81 -17.01 -0.26
C GLY A 349 -12.75 -15.81 -0.31
N ARG A 350 -13.63 -15.68 0.71
CA ARG A 350 -14.57 -14.56 0.84
C ARG A 350 -13.87 -13.20 0.96
N GLN A 351 -12.75 -13.14 1.66
CA GLN A 351 -11.91 -11.94 1.80
C GLN A 351 -11.22 -11.62 0.46
N LEU A 352 -10.73 -12.63 -0.25
CA LEU A 352 -10.02 -12.46 -1.52
C LEU A 352 -10.93 -11.92 -2.63
N ILE A 353 -12.18 -12.40 -2.70
CA ILE A 353 -13.12 -11.99 -3.75
C ILE A 353 -13.81 -10.65 -3.49
N GLN A 354 -13.75 -10.12 -2.26
CA GLN A 354 -14.57 -8.98 -1.82
C GLN A 354 -14.40 -7.74 -2.71
N ARG A 355 -13.18 -7.45 -3.17
CA ARG A 355 -12.89 -6.29 -4.03
C ARG A 355 -13.35 -6.43 -5.49
N TYR A 356 -13.75 -7.64 -5.89
CA TYR A 356 -14.19 -7.97 -7.25
C TYR A 356 -15.68 -8.32 -7.33
N LEU A 357 -16.37 -8.26 -6.20
CA LEU A 357 -17.79 -8.59 -6.10
C LEU A 357 -18.62 -7.37 -6.50
N GLU A 358 -19.44 -7.52 -7.54
CA GLU A 358 -20.42 -6.50 -7.91
C GLU A 358 -21.67 -6.55 -7.01
N ALA A 359 -22.51 -5.51 -7.08
CA ALA A 359 -23.78 -5.43 -6.35
C ALA A 359 -24.76 -6.59 -6.65
N ASN A 360 -24.60 -7.25 -7.81
CA ASN A 360 -25.36 -8.45 -8.21
C ASN A 360 -24.82 -9.75 -7.57
N GLY A 361 -23.76 -9.69 -6.76
CA GLY A 361 -23.15 -10.85 -6.13
C GLY A 361 -22.25 -11.69 -7.05
N LYS A 362 -21.91 -11.20 -8.24
CA LYS A 362 -21.01 -11.87 -9.19
C LYS A 362 -19.60 -11.32 -9.10
N VAL A 363 -18.62 -12.23 -9.17
CA VAL A 363 -17.19 -11.88 -9.20
C VAL A 363 -16.76 -11.61 -10.63
N GLN A 364 -16.18 -10.44 -10.87
CA GLN A 364 -15.67 -10.05 -12.18
C GLN A 364 -14.27 -10.67 -12.39
N ALA A 365 -14.13 -11.48 -13.43
CA ALA A 365 -12.93 -12.25 -13.65
C ALA A 365 -12.43 -12.27 -15.11
N ILE A 366 -11.13 -12.45 -15.26
CA ILE A 366 -10.46 -12.85 -16.50
C ILE A 366 -10.03 -14.31 -16.34
N GLY A 367 -10.34 -15.14 -17.33
CA GLY A 367 -9.95 -16.55 -17.36
C GLY A 367 -8.95 -16.84 -18.48
N LEU A 368 -8.43 -18.06 -18.46
CA LEU A 368 -7.68 -18.64 -19.56
C LEU A 368 -8.48 -19.82 -20.13
N ASP A 369 -8.34 -20.09 -21.42
CA ASP A 369 -8.85 -21.32 -21.99
C ASP A 369 -8.04 -22.54 -21.51
N ARG A 370 -8.61 -23.73 -21.74
CA ARG A 370 -8.02 -24.98 -21.27
C ARG A 370 -6.65 -25.25 -21.88
N ASP A 371 -6.48 -24.95 -23.17
CA ASP A 371 -5.24 -25.27 -23.89
C ASP A 371 -4.09 -24.39 -23.39
N LEU A 372 -4.35 -23.10 -23.16
CA LEU A 372 -3.40 -22.18 -22.56
C LEU A 372 -3.06 -22.54 -21.12
N GLU A 373 -4.05 -22.95 -20.31
CA GLU A 373 -3.77 -23.44 -18.95
C GLU A 373 -2.82 -24.65 -18.96
N VAL A 374 -3.05 -25.62 -19.84
CA VAL A 374 -2.21 -26.83 -19.97
C VAL A 374 -0.80 -26.45 -20.41
N LEU A 375 -0.66 -25.56 -21.39
CA LEU A 375 0.65 -25.09 -21.85
C LEU A 375 1.42 -24.39 -20.73
N LEU A 376 0.77 -23.50 -19.98
CA LEU A 376 1.39 -22.80 -18.84
C LEU A 376 1.79 -23.75 -17.71
N GLN A 377 1.02 -24.81 -17.45
CA GLN A 377 1.36 -25.83 -16.45
C GLN A 377 2.58 -26.67 -16.85
N GLN A 378 2.79 -26.87 -18.15
CA GLN A 378 3.94 -27.61 -18.68
C GLN A 378 5.20 -26.75 -18.76
N LEU A 379 5.12 -25.43 -18.56
CA LEU A 379 6.30 -24.56 -18.59
C LEU A 379 7.20 -24.81 -17.39
N THR A 380 8.24 -25.61 -17.59
CA THR A 380 9.37 -25.69 -16.66
C THR A 380 10.39 -24.58 -16.94
N GLU A 381 11.19 -24.21 -15.93
CA GLU A 381 12.24 -23.20 -16.09
C GLU A 381 13.34 -23.63 -17.07
N GLU A 382 13.56 -24.95 -17.21
CA GLU A 382 14.57 -25.53 -18.11
C GLU A 382 14.10 -25.58 -19.57
N GLU A 383 12.78 -25.58 -19.83
CA GLU A 383 12.18 -25.72 -21.17
C GLU A 383 11.70 -24.39 -21.78
N ALA A 384 12.08 -23.26 -21.20
CA ALA A 384 11.76 -21.93 -21.73
C ALA A 384 12.54 -21.62 -23.02
N THR A 385 12.14 -22.30 -24.10
CA THR A 385 12.62 -22.03 -25.46
C THR A 385 12.26 -20.62 -25.91
N ARG A 386 12.90 -20.12 -26.98
CA ARG A 386 12.53 -18.82 -27.59
C ARG A 386 11.04 -18.77 -27.99
N GLN A 387 10.47 -19.89 -28.44
CA GLN A 387 9.06 -19.96 -28.81
C GLN A 387 8.14 -19.75 -27.61
N THR A 388 8.46 -20.39 -26.49
CA THR A 388 7.75 -20.21 -25.21
C THR A 388 7.73 -18.76 -24.78
N ARG A 389 8.90 -18.09 -24.83
CA ARG A 389 9.02 -16.68 -24.45
C ARG A 389 8.12 -15.78 -25.30
N ASN A 390 8.07 -16.01 -26.62
CA ASN A 390 7.31 -15.17 -27.53
C ASN A 390 5.80 -15.16 -27.26
N TRP A 391 5.19 -16.32 -27.00
CA TRP A 391 3.74 -16.35 -26.74
C TRP A 391 3.39 -15.90 -25.32
N VAL A 392 4.29 -16.11 -24.33
CA VAL A 392 4.11 -15.57 -22.97
C VAL A 392 4.19 -14.03 -22.98
N GLU A 393 5.13 -13.45 -23.72
CA GLU A 393 5.20 -11.99 -23.92
C GLU A 393 3.92 -11.45 -24.56
N ARG A 394 3.43 -12.10 -25.63
CA ARG A 394 2.13 -11.73 -26.24
C ARG A 394 0.96 -11.88 -25.27
N MET A 395 0.94 -12.92 -24.45
CA MET A 395 -0.09 -13.09 -23.41
C MET A 395 -0.08 -11.91 -22.44
N VAL A 396 1.10 -11.47 -22.00
CA VAL A 396 1.26 -10.29 -21.14
C VAL A 396 0.76 -9.02 -21.84
N ASP A 397 1.03 -8.84 -23.13
CA ASP A 397 0.54 -7.69 -23.90
C ASP A 397 -0.98 -7.68 -24.03
N VAL A 398 -1.58 -8.83 -24.38
CA VAL A 398 -3.05 -8.98 -24.45
C VAL A 398 -3.70 -8.74 -23.08
N LEU A 399 -3.10 -9.25 -22.01
CA LEU A 399 -3.57 -8.98 -20.65
C LEU A 399 -3.46 -7.48 -20.32
N ARG A 400 -2.38 -6.80 -20.71
CA ARG A 400 -2.19 -5.36 -20.47
C ARG A 400 -3.28 -4.54 -21.13
N GLU A 401 -3.56 -4.81 -22.40
CA GLU A 401 -4.66 -4.15 -23.14
C GLU A 401 -6.02 -4.44 -22.49
N THR A 402 -6.24 -5.69 -22.05
CA THR A 402 -7.49 -6.10 -21.41
C THR A 402 -7.69 -5.42 -20.05
N PHE A 403 -6.65 -5.38 -19.21
CA PHE A 403 -6.70 -4.71 -17.92
C PHE A 403 -6.92 -3.20 -18.09
N GLN A 404 -6.19 -2.53 -18.99
CA GLN A 404 -6.37 -1.11 -19.26
C GLN A 404 -7.82 -0.78 -19.65
N ARG A 405 -8.38 -1.54 -20.60
CA ARG A 405 -9.78 -1.36 -21.04
C ARG A 405 -10.79 -1.51 -19.91
N LEU A 406 -10.55 -2.43 -18.96
CA LEU A 406 -11.45 -2.68 -17.84
C LEU A 406 -11.27 -1.66 -16.71
N GLU A 407 -10.05 -1.17 -16.52
CA GLU A 407 -9.71 -0.09 -15.61
C GLU A 407 -10.35 1.23 -16.05
N ASP A 408 -10.33 1.55 -17.35
CA ASP A 408 -11.04 2.70 -17.93
C ASP A 408 -12.56 2.64 -17.68
N GLN A 409 -13.11 1.43 -17.52
CA GLN A 409 -14.51 1.18 -17.18
C GLN A 409 -14.79 1.12 -15.67
N GLN A 410 -13.77 1.36 -14.83
CA GLN A 410 -13.82 1.26 -13.37
C GLN A 410 -14.31 -0.11 -12.88
N ARG A 411 -13.95 -1.18 -13.60
CA ARG A 411 -14.34 -2.57 -13.26
C ARG A 411 -13.14 -3.32 -12.69
N PRO A 412 -13.01 -3.46 -11.36
CA PRO A 412 -11.95 -4.26 -10.77
C PRO A 412 -12.15 -5.73 -11.16
N VAL A 413 -11.11 -6.34 -11.71
CA VAL A 413 -11.12 -7.75 -12.12
C VAL A 413 -9.98 -8.53 -11.48
N ALA A 414 -10.24 -9.80 -11.19
CA ALA A 414 -9.22 -10.76 -10.81
C ALA A 414 -8.95 -11.73 -11.96
N MET A 415 -7.75 -12.28 -12.02
CA MET A 415 -7.54 -13.50 -12.80
C MET A 415 -8.06 -14.69 -12.00
N VAL A 416 -8.81 -15.58 -12.64
CA VAL A 416 -9.30 -16.82 -12.03
C VAL A 416 -8.89 -18.01 -12.89
N VAL A 417 -8.14 -18.93 -12.31
CA VAL A 417 -7.56 -20.11 -12.99
C VAL A 417 -7.67 -21.39 -12.16
N SER A 418 -7.29 -22.52 -12.73
CA SER A 418 -7.15 -23.78 -11.97
C SER A 418 -6.16 -23.69 -10.80
N SER A 419 -6.42 -24.47 -9.75
CA SER A 419 -5.62 -24.46 -8.51
C SER A 419 -4.15 -24.82 -8.72
N SER A 420 -3.87 -25.73 -9.67
CA SER A 420 -2.51 -26.13 -10.05
C SER A 420 -1.73 -25.03 -10.77
N LEU A 421 -2.41 -24.12 -11.47
CA LEU A 421 -1.78 -23.06 -12.26
C LEU A 421 -1.59 -21.76 -11.48
N ARG A 422 -2.44 -21.48 -10.48
CA ARG A 422 -2.50 -20.17 -9.80
C ARG A 422 -1.14 -19.60 -9.39
N ASN A 423 -0.30 -20.40 -8.70
CA ASN A 423 1.01 -19.92 -8.24
C ASN A 423 1.94 -19.57 -9.39
N ARG A 424 2.03 -20.49 -10.36
CA ARG A 424 2.88 -20.33 -11.53
C ARG A 424 2.49 -19.11 -12.35
N LEU A 425 1.18 -18.93 -12.57
CA LEU A 425 0.68 -17.76 -13.28
C LEU A 425 0.95 -16.47 -12.51
N TRP A 426 0.77 -16.45 -11.18
CA TRP A 426 1.10 -15.28 -10.36
C TRP A 426 2.59 -14.91 -10.49
N GLN A 427 3.50 -15.89 -10.43
CA GLN A 427 4.94 -15.67 -10.61
C GLN A 427 5.29 -15.11 -11.99
N ILE A 428 4.62 -15.59 -13.05
CA ILE A 428 4.82 -15.10 -14.42
C ILE A 428 4.34 -13.65 -14.55
N LEU A 429 3.23 -13.29 -13.91
CA LEU A 429 2.57 -12.00 -14.13
C LEU A 429 3.01 -10.89 -13.17
N MET A 430 3.42 -11.22 -11.94
CA MET A 430 3.81 -10.24 -10.92
C MET A 430 4.89 -9.25 -11.39
N PRO A 431 5.94 -9.64 -12.15
CA PRO A 431 6.93 -8.69 -12.67
C PRO A 431 6.33 -7.65 -13.63
N HIS A 432 5.25 -7.99 -14.33
CA HIS A 432 4.61 -7.13 -15.33
C HIS A 432 3.42 -6.35 -14.77
N PHE A 433 2.80 -6.86 -13.70
CA PHE A 433 1.61 -6.33 -13.06
C PHE A 433 1.77 -6.38 -11.53
N PRO A 434 2.40 -5.38 -10.89
CA PRO A 434 2.71 -5.41 -9.45
C PRO A 434 1.50 -5.55 -8.52
N GLN A 435 0.30 -5.18 -8.99
CA GLN A 435 -0.95 -5.24 -8.22
C GLN A 435 -1.90 -6.36 -8.68
N ILE A 436 -1.40 -7.33 -9.46
CA ILE A 436 -2.22 -8.40 -9.98
C ILE A 436 -2.70 -9.34 -8.88
N SER A 437 -3.95 -9.75 -9.01
CA SER A 437 -4.54 -10.78 -8.17
C SER A 437 -4.91 -11.98 -9.01
N VAL A 438 -4.24 -13.09 -8.73
CA VAL A 438 -4.52 -14.39 -9.34
C VAL A 438 -5.19 -15.25 -8.27
N LEU A 439 -6.44 -15.62 -8.55
CA LEU A 439 -7.26 -16.47 -7.69
C LEU A 439 -7.38 -17.86 -8.29
N SER A 440 -7.46 -18.85 -7.42
CA SER A 440 -7.84 -20.22 -7.80
C SER A 440 -9.37 -20.33 -7.84
N LEU A 441 -9.91 -21.15 -8.75
CA LEU A 441 -11.33 -21.51 -8.75
C LEU A 441 -11.79 -22.06 -7.38
N ALA A 442 -10.91 -22.75 -6.65
CA ALA A 442 -11.21 -23.27 -5.31
C ALA A 442 -11.33 -22.18 -4.23
N GLU A 443 -10.80 -20.98 -4.49
CA GLU A 443 -10.87 -19.83 -3.57
C GLU A 443 -12.19 -19.05 -3.74
N VAL A 444 -12.91 -19.24 -4.85
CA VAL A 444 -14.22 -18.64 -5.04
C VAL A 444 -15.27 -19.49 -4.29
N PRO A 445 -16.04 -18.92 -3.34
CA PRO A 445 -17.09 -19.64 -2.65
C PRO A 445 -18.10 -20.26 -3.63
N ARG A 446 -18.54 -21.49 -3.37
CA ARG A 446 -19.44 -22.24 -4.28
C ARG A 446 -20.78 -21.56 -4.56
N ASN A 447 -21.21 -20.66 -3.68
CA ASN A 447 -22.44 -19.88 -3.80
C ASN A 447 -22.25 -18.54 -4.53
N THR A 448 -21.06 -18.29 -5.07
CA THR A 448 -20.72 -17.07 -5.81
C THR A 448 -20.55 -17.42 -7.29
N GLU A 449 -21.28 -16.71 -8.14
CA GLU A 449 -21.13 -16.84 -9.59
C GLU A 449 -19.94 -16.02 -10.09
N ILE A 450 -19.25 -16.55 -11.10
CA ILE A 450 -18.15 -15.85 -11.80
C ILE A 450 -18.71 -15.28 -13.10
N TYR A 451 -18.46 -13.99 -13.34
CA TYR A 451 -18.74 -13.33 -14.60
C TYR A 451 -17.42 -13.10 -15.35
N TRP A 452 -17.26 -13.78 -16.48
CA TRP A 452 -16.06 -13.69 -17.30
C TRP A 452 -16.10 -12.45 -18.20
N GLN A 453 -15.24 -11.47 -17.89
CA GLN A 453 -15.04 -10.26 -18.70
C GLN A 453 -14.21 -10.56 -19.95
N ALA A 454 -13.30 -11.52 -19.85
CA ALA A 454 -12.49 -12.02 -20.95
C ALA A 454 -12.03 -13.46 -20.63
N ILE A 455 -11.83 -14.26 -21.67
CA ILE A 455 -11.15 -15.56 -21.59
C ILE A 455 -10.08 -15.54 -22.67
N LEU A 456 -8.81 -15.59 -22.27
CA LEU A 456 -7.70 -15.59 -23.21
C LEU A 456 -7.49 -16.98 -23.78
N SER A 457 -7.41 -17.07 -25.10
CA SER A 457 -7.21 -18.33 -25.80
C SER A 457 -5.76 -18.57 -26.21
N ALA A 458 -5.38 -19.85 -26.34
CA ALA A 458 -4.05 -20.22 -26.83
C ALA A 458 -3.79 -19.75 -28.28
N GLU A 459 -4.85 -19.60 -29.08
CA GLU A 459 -4.78 -19.07 -30.45
C GLU A 459 -4.48 -17.57 -30.48
N GLU A 460 -5.14 -16.77 -29.63
CA GLU A 460 -4.95 -15.31 -29.55
C GLU A 460 -3.51 -14.93 -29.18
N VAL A 461 -2.88 -15.70 -28.29
CA VAL A 461 -1.48 -15.48 -27.90
C VAL A 461 -0.49 -16.12 -28.87
N GLY A 462 -0.98 -16.87 -29.86
CA GLY A 462 -0.17 -17.60 -30.84
C GLY A 462 0.69 -18.70 -30.22
N ALA A 463 0.20 -19.33 -29.15
CA ALA A 463 0.86 -20.47 -28.49
C ALA A 463 0.64 -21.78 -29.25
N LEU A 464 -0.45 -21.88 -30.03
CA LEU A 464 -0.68 -22.94 -30.99
C LEU A 464 -0.23 -22.49 -32.38
N GLU A 465 0.57 -23.30 -33.07
CA GLU A 465 0.76 -23.10 -34.52
C GLU A 465 -0.60 -23.20 -35.20
N PRO A 466 -0.94 -22.30 -36.15
CA PRO A 466 -2.15 -22.48 -36.94
C PRO A 466 -2.07 -23.85 -37.60
N PRO A 467 -3.17 -24.63 -37.63
CA PRO A 467 -3.13 -25.92 -38.29
C PRO A 467 -2.61 -25.70 -39.70
N LEU A 468 -1.49 -26.36 -40.04
CA LEU A 468 -1.00 -26.44 -41.41
C LEU A 468 -2.24 -26.75 -42.26
N LYS A 469 -2.69 -25.77 -43.06
CA LYS A 469 -3.72 -26.00 -44.07
C LYS A 469 -3.11 -27.06 -44.97
N ARG A 470 -3.39 -28.34 -44.66
CA ARG A 470 -3.08 -29.46 -45.56
C ARG A 470 -3.66 -29.02 -46.87
N GLY A 471 -2.76 -28.76 -47.81
CA GLY A 471 -3.09 -28.11 -49.06
C GLY A 471 -4.34 -28.77 -49.61
N GLN A 472 -5.31 -27.93 -49.99
CA GLN A 472 -6.20 -28.31 -51.07
C GLN A 472 -5.28 -28.64 -52.25
N HIS A 473 -4.85 -29.90 -52.32
CA HIS A 473 -4.40 -30.46 -53.57
C HIS A 473 -5.60 -30.29 -54.50
N PRO A 474 -5.47 -29.54 -55.61
CA PRO A 474 -6.49 -29.63 -56.64
C PRO A 474 -6.54 -31.09 -57.04
N ALA A 475 -7.75 -31.66 -57.05
CA ALA A 475 -7.97 -33.01 -57.54
C ALA A 475 -7.38 -33.09 -58.95
N VAL A 476 -6.22 -33.73 -59.07
CA VAL A 476 -5.63 -34.05 -60.36
C VAL A 476 -6.54 -35.10 -60.97
N ALA A 477 -7.30 -34.67 -61.96
CA ALA A 477 -8.07 -35.53 -62.84
C ALA A 477 -7.15 -36.62 -63.37
N LYS A 478 -7.59 -37.87 -63.24
CA LYS A 478 -7.09 -38.99 -64.01
C LYS A 478 -7.30 -38.65 -65.48
N ASP A 479 -6.24 -38.40 -66.23
CA ASP A 479 -6.09 -38.96 -67.56
C ASP A 479 -4.63 -38.88 -68.00
N GLY A 480 -4.15 -40.02 -68.49
CA GLY A 480 -2.77 -40.22 -68.87
C GLY A 480 -2.41 -39.42 -70.11
N THR A 481 -1.19 -38.91 -70.15
CA THR A 481 -0.22 -39.29 -71.18
C THR A 481 1.10 -38.61 -70.91
N TYR A 482 2.15 -39.42 -70.96
CA TYR A 482 3.53 -39.02 -70.87
C TYR A 482 3.97 -38.39 -72.19
N ARG A 483 4.62 -37.22 -72.15
CA ARG A 483 5.52 -36.74 -73.21
C ARG A 483 6.76 -36.08 -72.61
N PRO A 484 7.98 -36.57 -72.88
CA PRO A 484 9.22 -35.94 -72.48
C PRO A 484 9.89 -35.22 -73.66
N THR A 485 10.19 -33.93 -73.50
CA THR A 485 11.13 -33.14 -74.34
C THR A 485 11.34 -31.82 -73.59
N GLY A 486 12.51 -31.28 -73.27
CA GLY A 486 13.88 -31.49 -73.72
C GLY A 486 14.52 -30.12 -74.02
N LYS A 487 15.52 -29.72 -73.22
CA LYS A 487 16.54 -28.64 -73.41
C LYS A 487 15.98 -27.18 -73.47
N ILE A 488 16.60 -26.14 -72.92
CA ILE A 488 17.87 -25.44 -73.24
C ILE A 488 18.08 -24.43 -72.08
N VAL A 489 19.13 -24.50 -71.25
CA VAL A 489 20.48 -23.88 -71.33
C VAL A 489 20.53 -22.35 -71.12
N GLU A 490 21.32 -21.99 -70.08
CA GLU A 490 22.20 -20.81 -69.85
C GLU A 490 21.75 -19.40 -70.26
N HIS A 491 21.76 -18.47 -69.28
CA HIS A 491 22.78 -17.41 -69.14
C HIS A 491 22.28 -16.34 -68.14
N LEU A 492 22.98 -16.17 -67.01
CA LEU A 492 23.48 -14.89 -66.49
C LEU A 492 24.09 -15.14 -65.10
N ALA A 493 25.36 -15.54 -65.10
CA ALA A 493 26.24 -15.44 -63.94
C ALA A 493 27.58 -14.98 -64.50
N ASP A 494 27.75 -13.68 -64.64
CA ASP A 494 29.05 -13.01 -64.73
C ASP A 494 28.78 -11.51 -64.65
N GLU A 495 28.83 -11.01 -63.42
CA GLU A 495 29.34 -9.69 -63.03
C GLU A 495 28.88 -9.48 -61.59
N LEU A 496 29.77 -9.76 -60.62
CA LEU A 496 29.94 -8.97 -59.38
C LEU A 496 31.11 -9.58 -58.56
N PRO A 497 32.15 -8.79 -58.24
CA PRO A 497 33.33 -9.25 -57.51
C PRO A 497 33.11 -9.29 -55.98
N PRO A 498 34.01 -9.97 -55.24
CA PRO A 498 33.70 -10.56 -53.94
C PRO A 498 33.93 -9.61 -52.77
N ARG A 499 33.16 -9.79 -51.68
CA ARG A 499 33.54 -9.28 -50.36
C ARG A 499 33.41 -10.33 -49.25
N ARG A 500 34.35 -10.18 -48.33
CA ARG A 500 34.94 -11.11 -47.36
C ARG A 500 34.03 -11.53 -46.20
N PRO A 501 34.38 -12.65 -45.52
CA PRO A 501 33.48 -13.36 -44.61
C PRO A 501 33.43 -12.75 -43.21
N ARG A 502 32.26 -12.93 -42.58
CA ARG A 502 32.12 -13.21 -41.14
C ARG A 502 31.63 -14.64 -41.00
#